data_AF-A0A0L6WRA2-F1
#
_entry.id   AF-A0A0L6WRA2-F1
#
_cell.length_a   1.000
_cell.length_b   1.000
_cell.length_c   1.000
_cell.angle_alpha   90.00
_cell.angle_beta   90.00
_cell.angle_gamma   90.00
#
_symmetry.space_group_name_H-M   'P 1'
#
loop_
_entity.id
_entity.type
_entity.pdbx_description
1 polymer ?
#
loop_
_entity_poly.entity_id
_entity_poly.type
_entity_poly.pdbx_seq_one_letter_code
_entity_poly.pdbx_strand_id
1 'polypeptide(L)'
;MIWAALACLNQFVNSVVWANNAINTAPIWCDISIRIMLGASVGLPAASLCINRRLYEISSVQSVAVSRAEKRRAVLDDTLICVLFPVVFIALQYVVQGHRFNIYENIGCYPVIYNTFLAYFLSGMWPIVIGIISGTYCALSLRSFARRRVELGQFLALNKSLTISRYFRLMALATTEIMLTTPLAIFTIWLNATASKIDPWRGWADAHLDYSRVELFPAILWRNGSHSEIIGMELSRWLIPLCALIFFSFFGFADEAKRNYHAAFSAFMKRVGIQKKFTTSGQKSLTIGFVIFDIQCSHSLTLVYLDLLLSK
;
A
#
# COMPACT_ATOMS: atom_id res chain seq x y z
N MET A 1 0.05 3.03 -1.04
CA MET A 1 0.19 3.36 0.41
C MET A 1 -1.14 3.37 1.15
N ILE A 2 -2.23 3.88 0.56
CA ILE A 2 -3.58 3.78 1.17
C ILE A 2 -3.96 2.32 1.47
N TRP A 3 -3.73 1.40 0.52
CA TRP A 3 -3.99 -0.03 0.74
C TRP A 3 -3.25 -0.63 1.94
N ALA A 4 -1.97 -0.27 2.14
CA ALA A 4 -1.19 -0.72 3.29
C ALA A 4 -1.77 -0.19 4.61
N ALA A 5 -2.15 1.11 4.64
CA ALA A 5 -2.76 1.73 5.80
C ALA A 5 -4.13 1.10 6.13
N LEU A 6 -4.98 0.89 5.12
CA LEU A 6 -6.27 0.21 5.28
C LEU A 6 -6.09 -1.22 5.79
N ALA A 7 -5.14 -1.98 5.24
CA ALA A 7 -4.84 -3.33 5.68
C ALA A 7 -4.34 -3.37 7.15
N CYS A 8 -3.47 -2.43 7.54
CA CYS A 8 -2.99 -2.33 8.92
C CYS A 8 -4.12 -1.96 9.89
N LEU A 9 -4.95 -0.98 9.53
CA LEU A 9 -6.12 -0.60 10.33
C LEU A 9 -7.08 -1.77 10.48
N ASN A 10 -7.32 -2.51 9.39
CA ASN A 10 -8.17 -3.69 9.40
C ASN A 10 -7.66 -4.75 10.39
N GLN A 11 -6.37 -5.09 10.32
CA GLN A 11 -5.75 -6.06 11.23
C GLN A 11 -5.74 -5.58 12.68
N PHE A 12 -5.55 -4.27 12.90
CA PHE A 12 -5.60 -3.68 14.25
C PHE A 12 -6.98 -3.85 14.87
N VAL A 13 -8.05 -3.47 14.17
CA VAL A 13 -9.43 -3.62 14.67
C VAL A 13 -9.75 -5.10 14.91
N ASN A 14 -9.38 -5.97 13.96
CA ASN A 14 -9.62 -7.40 14.10
C ASN A 14 -8.91 -8.00 15.34
N SER A 15 -7.66 -7.59 15.59
CA SER A 15 -6.89 -8.06 16.75
C SER A 15 -7.47 -7.58 18.09
N VAL A 16 -8.07 -6.39 18.13
CA VAL A 16 -8.66 -5.82 19.35
C VAL A 16 -10.04 -6.43 19.64
N VAL A 17 -10.92 -6.52 18.63
CA VAL A 17 -12.31 -6.98 18.80
C VAL A 17 -12.38 -8.48 19.09
N TRP A 18 -11.56 -9.28 18.42
CA TRP A 18 -11.52 -10.76 18.58
C TRP A 18 -10.37 -11.23 19.48
N ALA A 19 -9.91 -10.38 20.40
CA ALA A 19 -8.98 -10.79 21.44
C ALA A 19 -9.65 -11.83 22.35
N ASN A 20 -9.09 -13.04 22.40
CA ASN A 20 -9.58 -14.16 23.23
C ASN A 20 -11.06 -14.54 23.01
N ASN A 21 -11.65 -14.21 21.86
CA ASN A 21 -13.01 -14.63 21.52
C ASN A 21 -13.19 -14.76 20.00
N ALA A 22 -14.12 -15.61 19.58
CA ALA A 22 -14.49 -15.81 18.18
C ALA A 22 -15.99 -15.52 17.94
N ILE A 23 -16.61 -14.70 18.79
CA ILE A 23 -18.05 -14.41 18.71
C ILE A 23 -18.30 -13.41 17.58
N ASN A 24 -19.40 -13.57 16.84
CA ASN A 24 -19.79 -12.63 15.79
C ASN A 24 -20.42 -11.35 16.37
N THR A 25 -19.59 -10.53 17.02
CA THR A 25 -20.02 -9.27 17.67
C THR A 25 -20.32 -8.15 16.66
N ALA A 26 -19.61 -8.14 15.52
CA ALA A 26 -19.67 -7.06 14.53
C ALA A 26 -19.76 -7.60 13.09
N PRO A 27 -20.92 -8.11 12.64
CA PRO A 27 -21.06 -8.77 11.34
C PRO A 27 -20.81 -7.82 10.15
N ILE A 28 -21.28 -6.57 10.25
CA ILE A 28 -21.08 -5.55 9.19
C ILE A 28 -19.59 -5.22 9.02
N TRP A 29 -18.85 -5.17 10.14
CA TRP A 29 -17.41 -4.97 10.08
C TRP A 29 -16.72 -6.13 9.37
N CYS A 30 -17.12 -7.37 9.64
CA CYS A 30 -16.53 -8.53 8.96
C CYS A 30 -16.75 -8.50 7.45
N ASP A 31 -17.92 -8.11 6.96
CA ASP A 31 -18.15 -7.97 5.51
C ASP A 31 -17.20 -6.94 4.87
N ILE A 32 -16.93 -5.83 5.57
CA ILE A 32 -15.98 -4.81 5.10
C ILE A 32 -14.54 -5.33 5.19
N SER A 33 -14.21 -5.98 6.31
CA SER A 33 -12.88 -6.45 6.65
C SER A 33 -12.34 -7.44 5.62
N ILE A 34 -13.13 -8.45 5.25
CA ILE A 34 -12.72 -9.45 4.26
C ILE A 34 -12.49 -8.82 2.89
N ARG A 35 -13.26 -7.79 2.51
CA ARG A 35 -13.12 -7.10 1.23
C ARG A 35 -11.87 -6.23 1.21
N ILE A 36 -11.52 -5.60 2.34
CA ILE A 36 -10.24 -4.89 2.50
C ILE A 36 -9.08 -5.87 2.38
N MET A 37 -9.17 -7.06 2.98
CA MET A 37 -8.11 -8.09 2.88
C MET A 37 -7.90 -8.56 1.44
N LEU A 38 -8.98 -8.88 0.74
CA LEU A 38 -8.94 -9.28 -0.68
C LEU A 38 -8.45 -8.15 -1.58
N GLY A 39 -8.89 -6.91 -1.33
CA GLY A 39 -8.44 -5.74 -2.08
C GLY A 39 -6.95 -5.46 -1.87
N ALA A 40 -6.46 -5.58 -0.63
CA ALA A 40 -5.07 -5.30 -0.30
C ALA A 40 -4.11 -6.31 -0.94
N SER A 41 -4.51 -7.58 -1.11
CA SER A 41 -3.65 -8.62 -1.71
C SER A 41 -3.24 -8.30 -3.15
N VAL A 42 -4.10 -7.61 -3.89
CA VAL A 42 -3.82 -7.14 -5.27
C VAL A 42 -3.50 -5.65 -5.35
N GLY A 43 -4.04 -4.84 -4.44
CA GLY A 43 -3.86 -3.39 -4.41
C GLY A 43 -2.45 -2.96 -4.00
N LEU A 44 -1.79 -3.73 -3.11
CA LEU A 44 -0.38 -3.52 -2.76
C LEU A 44 0.56 -3.73 -3.96
N PRO A 45 0.56 -4.89 -4.65
CA PRO A 45 1.40 -5.10 -5.83
C PRO A 45 1.00 -4.19 -6.99
N ALA A 46 -0.28 -3.84 -7.15
CA ALA A 46 -0.72 -2.87 -8.17
C ALA A 46 -0.14 -1.46 -7.93
N ALA A 47 -0.09 -1.02 -6.66
CA ALA A 47 0.57 0.24 -6.30
C ALA A 47 2.08 0.20 -6.55
N SER A 48 2.72 -0.93 -6.27
CA SER A 48 4.14 -1.17 -6.57
C SER A 48 4.41 -1.10 -8.08
N LEU A 49 3.55 -1.71 -8.90
CA LEU A 49 3.60 -1.63 -10.36
C LEU A 49 3.52 -0.18 -10.86
N CYS A 50 2.59 0.63 -10.34
CA CYS A 50 2.47 2.03 -10.75
C CYS A 50 3.72 2.85 -10.38
N ILE A 51 4.31 2.58 -9.20
CA ILE A 51 5.58 3.20 -8.81
C ILE A 51 6.69 2.81 -9.81
N ASN A 52 6.87 1.52 -10.11
CA ASN A 52 7.89 1.06 -11.05
C ASN A 52 7.69 1.61 -12.46
N ARG A 53 6.44 1.64 -12.95
CA ARG A 53 6.10 2.25 -14.24
C ARG A 53 6.50 3.72 -14.27
N ARG A 54 6.17 4.47 -13.22
CA ARG A 54 6.50 5.91 -13.15
C ARG A 54 8.01 6.14 -13.10
N LEU A 55 8.74 5.32 -12.34
CA LEU A 55 10.20 5.39 -12.29
C LEU A 55 10.81 5.06 -13.65
N TYR A 56 10.25 4.08 -14.38
CA TYR A 56 10.67 3.75 -15.73
C TYR A 56 10.48 4.92 -16.69
N GLU A 57 9.31 5.54 -16.71
CA GLU A 57 9.03 6.74 -17.52
C GLU A 57 10.05 7.85 -17.23
N ILE A 58 10.30 8.16 -15.96
CA ILE A 58 11.29 9.18 -15.57
C ILE A 58 12.70 8.81 -16.04
N SER A 59 13.07 7.53 -15.95
CA SER A 59 14.40 7.07 -16.36
C SER A 59 14.59 6.98 -17.88
N SER A 60 13.50 6.94 -18.65
CA SER A 60 13.52 6.72 -20.10
C SER A 60 13.36 8.01 -20.91
N VAL A 61 12.66 9.02 -20.36
CA VAL A 61 12.39 10.30 -21.02
C VAL A 61 13.62 11.22 -21.03
N GLN A 62 13.88 11.85 -22.18
CA GLN A 62 15.03 12.72 -22.45
C GLN A 62 14.70 14.22 -22.49
N SER A 63 13.43 14.63 -22.35
CA SER A 63 13.01 16.02 -22.61
C SER A 63 12.16 16.67 -21.50
N VAL A 64 12.18 18.01 -21.48
CA VAL A 64 11.88 18.88 -20.33
C VAL A 64 10.38 19.21 -20.16
N ALA A 65 9.51 18.83 -21.09
CA ALA A 65 8.10 19.25 -21.07
C ALA A 65 7.12 18.07 -21.12
N VAL A 66 6.75 17.54 -19.96
CA VAL A 66 5.58 16.66 -19.86
C VAL A 66 4.33 17.50 -20.04
N SER A 67 3.59 17.25 -21.10
CA SER A 67 2.34 17.95 -21.41
C SER A 67 1.27 17.71 -20.34
N ARG A 68 0.31 18.63 -20.22
CA ARG A 68 -0.84 18.44 -19.32
C ARG A 68 -1.65 17.18 -19.66
N ALA A 69 -1.73 16.84 -20.95
CA ALA A 69 -2.43 15.65 -21.43
C ALA A 69 -1.74 14.36 -20.95
N GLU A 70 -0.41 14.28 -21.02
CA GLU A 70 0.37 13.14 -20.53
C GLU A 70 0.24 12.98 -19.02
N LYS A 71 0.27 14.08 -18.25
CA LYS A 71 0.03 14.03 -16.80
C LYS A 71 -1.36 13.47 -16.46
N ARG A 72 -2.40 13.91 -17.19
CA ARG A 72 -3.78 13.40 -16.98
C ARG A 72 -3.89 11.92 -17.34
N ARG A 73 -3.27 11.47 -18.43
CA ARG A 73 -3.23 10.05 -18.82
C ARG A 73 -2.51 9.21 -17.76
N ALA A 74 -1.36 9.65 -17.27
CA ALA A 74 -0.64 8.94 -16.21
C ALA A 74 -1.49 8.77 -14.94
N VAL A 75 -2.17 9.83 -14.48
CA VAL A 75 -3.07 9.74 -13.32
C VAL A 75 -4.26 8.82 -13.58
N LEU A 76 -4.84 8.85 -14.79
CA LEU A 76 -5.93 7.95 -15.16
C LEU A 76 -5.46 6.50 -15.13
N ASP A 77 -4.35 6.18 -15.78
CA ASP A 77 -3.78 4.83 -15.81
C ASP A 77 -3.47 4.31 -14.40
N ASP A 78 -2.83 5.14 -13.57
CA ASP A 78 -2.50 4.78 -12.19
C ASP A 78 -3.79 4.55 -11.36
N THR A 79 -4.85 5.33 -11.60
CA THR A 79 -6.15 5.15 -10.94
C THR A 79 -6.85 3.87 -11.39
N LEU A 80 -6.80 3.55 -12.69
CA LEU A 80 -7.36 2.31 -13.23
C LEU A 80 -6.66 1.08 -12.63
N ILE A 81 -5.34 1.13 -12.49
CA ILE A 81 -4.55 0.01 -11.95
C ILE A 81 -4.67 -0.09 -10.43
N CYS A 82 -4.58 1.03 -9.69
CA CYS A 82 -4.55 1.00 -8.22
C CYS A 82 -5.93 0.96 -7.54
N VAL A 83 -7.00 1.35 -8.24
CA VAL A 83 -8.34 1.48 -7.66
C VAL A 83 -9.36 0.65 -8.41
N LEU A 84 -9.53 0.86 -9.71
CA LEU A 84 -10.57 0.14 -10.47
C LEU A 84 -10.28 -1.36 -10.50
N PHE A 85 -9.04 -1.76 -10.77
CA PHE A 85 -8.66 -3.17 -10.82
C PHE A 85 -8.89 -3.90 -9.48
N PRO A 86 -8.45 -3.42 -8.30
CA PRO A 86 -8.80 -4.05 -7.03
C PRO A 86 -10.30 -4.08 -6.74
N VAL A 87 -11.06 -3.04 -7.11
CA VAL A 87 -12.53 -3.02 -6.92
C VAL A 87 -13.21 -4.10 -7.76
N VAL A 88 -12.82 -4.24 -9.03
CA VAL A 88 -13.31 -5.31 -9.91
C VAL A 88 -12.89 -6.68 -9.38
N PHE A 89 -11.64 -6.82 -8.93
CA PHE A 89 -11.14 -8.05 -8.33
C PHE A 89 -11.98 -8.47 -7.11
N ILE A 90 -12.27 -7.53 -6.19
CA ILE A 90 -13.11 -7.76 -5.00
C ILE A 90 -14.51 -8.25 -5.40
N ALA A 91 -15.11 -7.65 -6.44
CA ALA A 91 -16.42 -8.06 -6.93
C ALA A 91 -16.38 -9.48 -7.54
N LEU A 92 -15.35 -9.80 -8.32
CA LEU A 92 -15.14 -11.13 -8.88
C LEU A 92 -14.92 -12.20 -7.81
N GLN A 93 -14.34 -11.85 -6.65
CA GLN A 93 -14.15 -12.81 -5.56
C GLN A 93 -15.47 -13.39 -5.06
N TYR A 94 -16.60 -12.69 -5.21
CA TYR A 94 -17.90 -13.22 -4.83
C TYR A 94 -18.23 -14.53 -5.56
N VAL A 95 -17.80 -14.70 -6.82
CA VAL A 95 -18.05 -15.92 -7.62
C VAL A 95 -17.44 -17.18 -7.02
N VAL A 96 -16.28 -17.05 -6.35
CA VAL A 96 -15.50 -18.16 -5.78
C VAL A 96 -15.53 -18.20 -4.26
N GLN A 97 -16.35 -17.34 -3.65
CA GLN A 97 -16.52 -17.28 -2.21
C GLN A 97 -17.51 -18.35 -1.76
N GLY A 98 -17.11 -19.24 -0.84
CA GLY A 98 -17.95 -20.36 -0.42
C GLY A 98 -19.10 -19.94 0.51
N HIS A 99 -18.78 -19.11 1.50
CA HIS A 99 -19.75 -18.54 2.43
C HIS A 99 -19.29 -17.18 2.94
N ARG A 100 -20.12 -16.52 3.75
CA ARG A 100 -20.01 -15.09 4.05
C ARG A 100 -18.64 -14.70 4.59
N PHE A 101 -18.17 -15.36 5.65
CA PHE A 101 -16.82 -15.24 6.19
C PHE A 101 -16.62 -16.21 7.36
N ASN A 102 -15.36 -16.37 7.77
CA ASN A 102 -14.98 -17.04 9.02
C ASN A 102 -14.54 -16.02 10.06
N ILE A 103 -14.67 -16.38 11.32
CA ILE A 103 -14.09 -15.65 12.45
C ILE A 103 -13.11 -16.58 13.16
N TYR A 104 -11.83 -16.19 13.17
CA TYR A 104 -10.78 -16.92 13.87
C TYR A 104 -10.40 -16.18 15.14
N GLU A 105 -10.39 -16.87 16.27
CA GLU A 105 -10.00 -16.28 17.56
C GLU A 105 -8.57 -15.70 17.49
N ASN A 106 -8.37 -14.45 17.92
CA ASN A 106 -7.10 -13.70 17.86
C ASN A 106 -6.60 -13.32 16.46
N ILE A 107 -7.38 -13.58 15.41
CA ILE A 107 -7.10 -13.15 14.03
C ILE A 107 -8.24 -12.23 13.55
N GLY A 108 -9.49 -12.56 13.86
CA GLY A 108 -10.70 -11.84 13.46
C GLY A 108 -11.34 -12.39 12.18
N CYS A 109 -11.99 -11.50 11.43
CA CYS A 109 -12.74 -11.85 10.22
C CYS A 109 -11.80 -12.27 9.08
N TYR A 110 -12.14 -13.35 8.37
CA TYR A 110 -11.32 -13.90 7.29
C TYR A 110 -12.17 -14.33 6.08
N PRO A 111 -11.74 -14.02 4.84
CA PRO A 111 -12.44 -14.44 3.63
C PRO A 111 -12.34 -15.95 3.43
N VAL A 112 -13.41 -16.57 2.92
CA VAL A 112 -13.41 -18.00 2.58
C VAL A 112 -13.54 -18.18 1.07
N ILE A 113 -12.43 -18.55 0.44
CA ILE A 113 -12.38 -18.84 -0.99
C ILE A 113 -12.44 -20.36 -1.15
N TYR A 114 -13.37 -20.84 -1.97
CA TYR A 114 -13.51 -22.27 -2.23
C TYR A 114 -12.35 -22.79 -3.09
N ASN A 115 -11.65 -23.83 -2.62
CA ASN A 115 -10.46 -24.37 -3.29
C ASN A 115 -10.82 -25.10 -4.59
N THR A 116 -10.91 -24.34 -5.67
CA THR A 116 -11.28 -24.83 -7.01
C THR A 116 -10.30 -24.31 -8.04
N PHE A 117 -10.25 -24.96 -9.21
CA PHE A 117 -9.48 -24.44 -10.35
C PHE A 117 -9.85 -22.99 -10.69
N LEU A 118 -11.14 -22.64 -10.59
CA LEU A 118 -11.62 -21.28 -10.86
C LEU A 118 -11.04 -20.26 -9.87
N ALA A 119 -10.87 -20.61 -8.59
CA ALA A 119 -10.28 -19.73 -7.59
C ALA A 119 -8.81 -19.40 -7.88
N TYR A 120 -8.05 -20.33 -8.44
CA TYR A 120 -6.67 -20.04 -8.85
C TYR A 120 -6.59 -19.01 -9.97
N PHE A 121 -7.48 -19.07 -10.96
CA PHE A 121 -7.52 -18.09 -12.06
C PHE A 121 -8.09 -16.74 -11.61
N LEU A 122 -9.15 -16.74 -10.79
CA LEU A 122 -9.82 -15.50 -10.37
C LEU A 122 -9.16 -14.81 -9.18
N SER A 123 -8.43 -15.54 -8.34
CA SER A 123 -7.81 -15.01 -7.12
C SER A 123 -6.29 -15.15 -7.14
N GLY A 124 -5.79 -16.38 -7.21
CA GLY A 124 -4.37 -16.69 -6.99
C GLY A 124 -3.41 -16.13 -8.05
N MET A 125 -3.83 -16.10 -9.32
CA MET A 125 -2.97 -15.73 -10.45
C MET A 125 -2.57 -14.24 -10.45
N TRP A 126 -3.45 -13.36 -9.98
CA TRP A 126 -3.29 -11.90 -10.17
C TRP A 126 -2.06 -11.30 -9.48
N PRO A 127 -1.75 -11.60 -8.20
CA PRO A 127 -0.51 -11.13 -7.58
C PRO A 127 0.74 -11.52 -8.36
N ILE A 128 0.77 -12.72 -8.97
CA ILE A 128 1.91 -13.19 -9.77
C ILE A 128 2.02 -12.42 -11.07
N VAL A 129 0.91 -12.25 -11.80
CA VAL A 129 0.87 -11.50 -13.06
C VAL A 129 1.34 -10.06 -12.83
N ILE A 130 0.83 -9.39 -11.80
CA ILE A 130 1.23 -8.03 -11.45
C ILE A 130 2.70 -7.99 -11.03
N GLY A 131 3.16 -8.96 -10.24
CA GLY A 131 4.55 -9.09 -9.82
C GLY A 131 5.51 -9.23 -10.99
N ILE A 132 5.18 -10.06 -11.98
CA ILE A 132 5.98 -10.24 -13.21
C ILE A 132 6.04 -8.94 -14.01
N ILE A 133 4.89 -8.30 -14.27
CA ILE A 133 4.84 -7.03 -15.02
C ILE A 133 5.65 -5.97 -14.28
N SER A 134 5.46 -5.84 -12.97
CA SER A 134 6.19 -4.89 -12.12
C SER A 134 7.71 -5.15 -12.14
N GLY A 135 8.11 -6.43 -12.09
CA GLY A 135 9.49 -6.88 -12.21
C GLY A 135 10.13 -6.50 -13.54
N THR A 136 9.41 -6.60 -14.66
CA THR A 136 9.91 -6.16 -15.96
C THR A 136 10.18 -4.65 -15.98
N TYR A 137 9.27 -3.82 -15.47
CA TYR A 137 9.48 -2.37 -15.37
C TYR A 137 10.63 -2.01 -14.44
N CYS A 138 10.78 -2.72 -13.32
CA CYS A 138 11.92 -2.55 -12.42
C CYS A 138 13.24 -2.83 -13.15
N ALA A 139 13.37 -3.97 -13.84
CA ALA A 139 14.56 -4.33 -14.59
C ALA A 139 14.89 -3.30 -15.70
N LEU A 140 13.88 -2.84 -16.44
CA LEU A 140 14.05 -1.80 -17.46
C LEU A 140 14.49 -0.46 -16.86
N SER A 141 13.94 -0.07 -15.71
CA SER A 141 14.32 1.15 -15.00
C SER A 141 15.76 1.10 -14.52
N LEU A 142 16.17 -0.01 -13.92
CA LEU A 142 17.56 -0.24 -13.50
C LEU A 142 18.52 -0.20 -14.69
N ARG A 143 18.15 -0.83 -15.81
CA ARG A 143 18.95 -0.82 -17.03
C ARG A 143 19.09 0.59 -17.61
N SER A 144 18.01 1.36 -17.67
CA SER A 144 18.06 2.74 -18.18
C SER A 144 18.92 3.61 -17.27
N PHE A 145 18.75 3.47 -15.95
CA PHE A 145 19.55 4.16 -14.96
C PHE A 145 21.04 3.84 -15.08
N ALA A 146 21.40 2.55 -15.17
CA ALA A 146 22.79 2.11 -15.29
C ALA A 146 23.47 2.68 -16.54
N ARG A 147 22.74 2.73 -17.67
CA ARG A 147 23.26 3.28 -18.94
C ARG A 147 23.40 4.80 -18.92
N ARG A 148 22.52 5.52 -18.21
CA ARG A 148 22.39 7.00 -18.30
C ARG A 148 22.58 7.71 -16.97
N ARG A 149 23.32 7.11 -16.03
CA ARG A 149 23.46 7.60 -14.65
C ARG A 149 23.91 9.06 -14.54
N VAL A 150 24.73 9.54 -15.46
CA VAL A 150 25.24 10.93 -15.46
C VAL A 150 24.13 11.90 -15.88
N GLU A 151 23.49 11.65 -17.03
CA GLU A 151 22.40 12.47 -17.56
C GLU A 151 21.18 12.49 -16.61
N LEU A 152 20.79 11.33 -16.09
CA LEU A 152 19.71 11.21 -15.11
C LEU A 152 20.06 11.90 -13.79
N GLY A 153 21.30 11.81 -13.34
CA GLY A 153 21.77 12.53 -12.15
C GLY A 153 21.63 14.05 -12.30
N GLN A 154 22.02 14.59 -13.45
CA GLN A 154 21.86 16.01 -13.77
C GLN A 154 20.38 16.41 -13.88
N PHE A 155 19.57 15.61 -14.58
CA PHE A 155 18.13 15.85 -14.70
C PHE A 155 17.44 15.88 -13.33
N LEU A 156 17.75 14.94 -12.44
CA LEU A 156 17.19 14.88 -11.10
C LEU A 156 17.68 16.02 -10.20
N ALA A 157 18.92 16.50 -10.38
CA ALA A 157 19.43 17.66 -9.65
C ALA A 157 18.70 18.97 -10.02
N LEU A 158 18.25 19.12 -11.27
CA LEU A 158 17.49 20.28 -11.74
C LEU A 158 16.03 20.28 -11.24
N ASN A 159 15.50 19.12 -10.86
CA ASN A 159 14.12 18.97 -10.42
C ASN A 159 13.99 19.07 -8.89
N LYS A 160 13.43 20.19 -8.39
CA LYS A 160 13.21 20.38 -6.94
C LYS A 160 12.22 19.38 -6.31
N SER A 161 11.36 18.75 -7.10
CA SER A 161 10.34 17.81 -6.61
C SER A 161 10.81 16.35 -6.51
N LEU A 162 11.88 15.95 -7.18
CA LEU A 162 12.35 14.56 -7.20
C LEU A 162 13.87 14.49 -7.01
N THR A 163 14.30 14.15 -5.80
CA THR A 163 15.72 13.96 -5.49
C THR A 163 16.19 12.54 -5.86
N ILE A 164 17.48 12.38 -6.14
CA ILE A 164 18.11 11.07 -6.40
C ILE A 164 17.86 10.10 -5.24
N SER A 165 18.01 10.57 -4.00
CA SER A 165 17.76 9.73 -2.81
C SER A 165 16.31 9.25 -2.72
N ARG A 166 15.34 10.11 -3.07
CA ARG A 166 13.92 9.71 -3.10
C ARG A 166 13.65 8.69 -4.20
N TYR A 167 14.24 8.88 -5.39
CA TYR A 167 14.13 7.94 -6.51
C TYR A 167 14.61 6.53 -6.13
N PHE A 168 15.81 6.41 -5.56
CA PHE A 168 16.35 5.11 -5.17
C PHE A 168 15.57 4.44 -4.05
N ARG A 169 15.05 5.21 -3.09
CA ARG A 169 14.22 4.66 -2.01
C ARG A 169 12.88 4.12 -2.52
N LEU A 170 12.27 4.80 -3.50
CA LEU A 170 11.07 4.30 -4.18
C LEU A 170 11.37 3.02 -4.98
N MET A 171 12.49 3.01 -5.72
CA MET A 171 12.93 1.83 -6.48
C MET A 171 13.19 0.63 -5.56
N ALA A 172 13.90 0.84 -4.45
CA ALA A 172 14.20 -0.19 -3.47
C ALA A 172 12.92 -0.74 -2.84
N LEU A 173 11.99 0.14 -2.41
CA LEU A 173 10.70 -0.27 -1.88
C LEU A 173 9.93 -1.15 -2.87
N ALA A 174 9.81 -0.71 -4.12
CA ALA A 174 9.05 -1.44 -5.15
C ALA A 174 9.72 -2.78 -5.51
N THR A 175 11.06 -2.83 -5.52
CA THR A 175 11.83 -4.07 -5.75
C THR A 175 11.66 -5.05 -4.59
N THR A 176 11.77 -4.58 -3.34
CA THR A 176 11.55 -5.41 -2.15
C THR A 176 10.15 -5.98 -2.14
N GLU A 177 9.14 -5.18 -2.50
CA GLU A 177 7.76 -5.66 -2.60
C GLU A 177 7.62 -6.80 -3.63
N ILE A 178 8.16 -6.65 -4.84
CA ILE A 178 8.10 -7.73 -5.86
C ILE A 178 8.79 -9.02 -5.37
N MET A 179 9.97 -8.88 -4.76
CA MET A 179 10.79 -9.99 -4.28
C MET A 179 10.16 -10.74 -3.10
N LEU A 180 9.26 -10.09 -2.35
CA LEU A 180 8.54 -10.73 -1.24
C LEU A 180 7.17 -11.24 -1.69
N THR A 181 6.39 -10.43 -2.40
CA THR A 181 5.00 -10.74 -2.76
C THR A 181 4.91 -11.84 -3.81
N THR A 182 5.77 -11.84 -4.85
CA THR A 182 5.67 -12.81 -5.95
C THR A 182 6.00 -14.23 -5.51
N PRO A 183 7.14 -14.50 -4.83
CA PRO A 183 7.45 -15.85 -4.36
C PRO A 183 6.44 -16.34 -3.32
N LEU A 184 5.97 -15.45 -2.45
CA LEU A 184 4.93 -15.76 -1.49
C LEU A 184 3.63 -16.18 -2.19
N ALA A 185 3.18 -15.44 -3.21
CA ALA A 185 1.97 -15.79 -3.96
C ALA A 185 2.09 -17.18 -4.62
N ILE A 186 3.26 -17.49 -5.20
CA ILE A 186 3.55 -18.82 -5.75
C ILE A 186 3.47 -19.89 -4.65
N PHE A 187 4.09 -19.62 -3.50
CA PHE A 187 4.08 -20.53 -2.36
C PHE A 187 2.66 -20.76 -1.81
N THR A 188 1.83 -19.72 -1.73
CA THR A 188 0.42 -19.84 -1.31
C THR A 188 -0.38 -20.69 -2.30
N ILE A 189 -0.19 -20.54 -3.61
CA ILE A 189 -0.84 -21.40 -4.61
C ILE A 189 -0.38 -22.84 -4.45
N TRP A 190 0.93 -23.05 -4.31
CA TRP A 190 1.50 -24.39 -4.12
C TRP A 190 0.93 -25.07 -2.87
N LEU A 191 0.84 -24.36 -1.75
CA LEU A 191 0.22 -24.87 -0.52
C LEU A 191 -1.25 -25.24 -0.74
N ASN A 192 -2.06 -24.35 -1.31
CA ASN A 192 -3.49 -24.63 -1.51
C ASN A 192 -3.71 -25.82 -2.48
N ALA A 193 -2.81 -26.02 -3.44
CA ALA A 193 -2.91 -27.09 -4.42
C ALA A 193 -2.45 -28.46 -3.88
N THR A 194 -1.64 -28.48 -2.83
CA THR A 194 -1.03 -29.72 -2.29
C THR A 194 -1.54 -30.10 -0.91
N ALA A 195 -1.90 -29.13 -0.06
CA ALA A 195 -2.36 -29.37 1.30
C ALA A 195 -3.85 -29.69 1.39
N SER A 196 -4.64 -29.32 0.38
CA SER A 196 -6.09 -29.54 0.35
C SER A 196 -6.50 -30.07 -1.02
N LYS A 197 -7.54 -30.93 -1.03
CA LYS A 197 -8.11 -31.42 -2.27
C LYS A 197 -8.67 -30.24 -3.08
N ILE A 198 -8.40 -30.25 -4.39
CA ILE A 198 -9.00 -29.30 -5.33
C ILE A 198 -10.33 -29.89 -5.79
N ASP A 199 -11.42 -29.21 -5.47
CA ASP A 199 -12.75 -29.64 -5.89
C ASP A 199 -13.15 -28.98 -7.23
N PRO A 200 -13.96 -29.65 -8.05
CA PRO A 200 -14.48 -29.06 -9.28
C PRO A 200 -15.50 -27.97 -8.94
N TRP A 201 -15.50 -26.86 -9.70
CA TRP A 201 -16.53 -25.84 -9.59
C TRP A 201 -17.83 -26.34 -10.26
N ARG A 202 -18.85 -26.67 -9.45
CA ARG A 202 -20.09 -27.31 -9.93
C ARG A 202 -21.21 -26.34 -10.32
N GLY A 203 -20.96 -25.03 -10.22
CA GLY A 203 -21.95 -24.00 -10.52
C GLY A 203 -22.22 -23.07 -9.34
N TRP A 204 -22.99 -22.02 -9.61
CA TRP A 204 -23.35 -21.00 -8.61
C TRP A 204 -24.14 -21.56 -7.43
N ALA A 205 -25.11 -22.44 -7.70
CA ALA A 205 -26.00 -23.01 -6.69
C ALA A 205 -25.25 -23.88 -5.66
N ASP A 206 -24.19 -24.58 -6.08
CA ASP A 206 -23.33 -25.38 -5.21
C ASP A 206 -22.37 -24.47 -4.43
N ALA A 207 -21.71 -23.53 -5.11
CA ALA A 207 -20.74 -22.62 -4.49
C ALA A 207 -21.35 -21.67 -3.46
N HIS A 208 -22.63 -21.32 -3.59
CA HIS A 208 -23.35 -20.40 -2.69
C HIS A 208 -24.42 -21.09 -1.85
N LEU A 209 -24.35 -22.43 -1.72
CA LEU A 209 -25.26 -23.16 -0.84
C LEU A 209 -25.05 -22.71 0.61
N ASP A 210 -26.11 -22.20 1.25
CA ASP A 210 -26.05 -21.64 2.60
C ASP A 210 -24.97 -20.55 2.77
N TYR A 211 -24.88 -19.66 1.76
CA TYR A 211 -23.87 -18.60 1.73
C TYR A 211 -23.86 -17.70 2.98
N SER A 212 -25.01 -17.48 3.63
CA SER A 212 -25.13 -16.65 4.83
C SER A 212 -24.46 -17.23 6.07
N ARG A 213 -24.00 -18.49 6.01
CA ARG A 213 -23.30 -19.16 7.12
C ARG A 213 -22.05 -18.39 7.52
N VAL A 214 -21.82 -18.32 8.83
CA VAL A 214 -20.60 -17.79 9.44
C VAL A 214 -20.04 -18.87 10.35
N GLU A 215 -18.80 -19.29 10.09
CA GLU A 215 -18.13 -20.29 10.91
C GLU A 215 -17.19 -19.61 11.90
N LEU A 216 -17.22 -20.08 13.14
CA LEU A 216 -16.45 -19.55 14.25
C LEU A 216 -15.41 -20.57 14.64
N PHE A 217 -14.15 -20.18 14.62
CA PHE A 217 -13.01 -21.03 14.95
C PHE A 217 -12.32 -20.51 16.22
N PRO A 218 -12.62 -21.12 17.39
CA PRO A 218 -11.85 -20.94 18.61
C PRO A 218 -10.37 -21.27 18.41
N ALA A 219 -9.51 -20.68 19.23
CA ALA A 219 -8.07 -20.85 19.20
C ALA A 219 -7.64 -22.32 19.25
N ILE A 220 -8.31 -23.13 20.07
CA ILE A 220 -8.02 -24.56 20.19
C ILE A 220 -8.27 -25.33 18.89
N LEU A 221 -9.23 -24.89 18.06
CA LEU A 221 -9.55 -25.59 16.81
C LEU A 221 -8.60 -25.19 15.70
N TRP A 222 -8.44 -23.88 15.44
CA TRP A 222 -7.61 -23.45 14.32
C TRP A 222 -6.12 -23.66 14.56
N ARG A 223 -5.64 -23.65 15.81
CA ARG A 223 -4.25 -23.98 16.15
C ARG A 223 -3.95 -25.47 16.16
N ASN A 224 -4.98 -26.32 16.19
CA ASN A 224 -4.84 -27.77 16.04
C ASN A 224 -5.09 -28.24 14.59
N GLY A 225 -5.27 -27.31 13.65
CA GLY A 225 -5.41 -27.61 12.22
C GLY A 225 -4.10 -28.12 11.60
N SER A 226 -4.10 -28.32 10.29
CA SER A 226 -2.89 -28.73 9.58
C SER A 226 -1.80 -27.65 9.69
N HIS A 227 -0.54 -28.08 9.73
CA HIS A 227 0.59 -27.15 9.86
C HIS A 227 0.61 -26.08 8.74
N SER A 228 0.20 -26.46 7.53
CA SER A 228 0.04 -25.58 6.38
C SER A 228 -1.01 -24.48 6.59
N GLU A 229 -2.16 -24.79 7.19
CA GLU A 229 -3.22 -23.81 7.45
C GLU A 229 -2.77 -22.80 8.51
N ILE A 230 -2.11 -23.28 9.57
CA ILE A 230 -1.56 -22.44 10.64
C ILE A 230 -0.53 -21.47 10.06
N ILE A 231 0.42 -21.97 9.26
CA ILE A 231 1.42 -21.13 8.59
C ILE A 231 0.74 -20.09 7.68
N GLY A 232 -0.24 -20.48 6.88
CA GLY A 232 -0.95 -19.58 5.98
C GLY A 232 -1.65 -18.42 6.71
N MET A 233 -2.36 -18.75 7.80
CA MET A 233 -3.02 -17.76 8.65
C MET A 233 -2.02 -16.79 9.28
N GLU A 234 -0.96 -17.33 9.89
CA GLU A 234 0.08 -16.52 10.55
C GLU A 234 0.84 -15.63 9.57
N LEU A 235 1.21 -16.16 8.39
CA LEU A 235 1.85 -15.34 7.34
C LEU A 235 0.94 -14.18 6.95
N SER A 236 -0.35 -14.44 6.68
CA SER A 236 -1.29 -13.38 6.29
C SER A 236 -1.45 -12.29 7.37
N ARG A 237 -1.28 -12.66 8.65
CA ARG A 237 -1.32 -11.74 9.79
C ARG A 237 -0.06 -10.87 9.86
N TRP A 238 1.14 -11.47 9.73
CA TRP A 238 2.42 -10.77 9.94
C TRP A 238 2.91 -9.98 8.72
N LEU A 239 2.51 -10.36 7.50
CA LEU A 239 2.95 -9.70 6.27
C LEU A 239 2.49 -8.24 6.19
N ILE A 240 1.29 -7.92 6.69
CA ILE A 240 0.76 -6.56 6.66
C ILE A 240 1.59 -5.61 7.54
N PRO A 241 1.84 -5.90 8.83
CA PRO A 241 2.78 -5.15 9.66
C PRO A 241 4.19 -5.09 9.06
N LEU A 242 4.68 -6.20 8.50
CA LEU A 242 5.99 -6.23 7.85
C LEU A 242 6.07 -5.23 6.69
N CYS A 243 5.04 -5.16 5.85
CA CYS A 243 4.96 -4.17 4.77
C CYS A 243 5.01 -2.73 5.30
N ALA A 244 4.32 -2.45 6.41
CA ALA A 244 4.35 -1.14 7.04
C ALA A 244 5.73 -0.81 7.63
N LEU A 245 6.40 -1.78 8.25
CA LEU A 245 7.76 -1.61 8.77
C LEU A 245 8.78 -1.40 7.65
N ILE A 246 8.68 -2.12 6.53
CA ILE A 246 9.51 -1.91 5.35
C ILE A 246 9.27 -0.51 4.78
N PHE A 247 8.01 -0.07 4.66
CA PHE A 247 7.71 1.29 4.22
C PHE A 247 8.33 2.32 5.17
N PHE A 248 8.20 2.12 6.49
CA PHE A 248 8.76 3.01 7.49
C PHE A 248 10.29 3.01 7.50
N SER A 249 10.96 1.88 7.24
CA SER A 249 12.42 1.84 7.16
C SER A 249 12.94 2.68 5.99
N PHE A 250 12.27 2.61 4.84
CA PHE A 250 12.61 3.45 3.70
C PHE A 250 12.19 4.90 3.88
N PHE A 251 11.01 5.20 4.43
CA PHE A 251 10.43 6.56 4.43
C PHE A 251 10.42 7.31 5.76
N GLY A 252 10.45 6.60 6.88
CA GLY A 252 10.38 7.18 8.21
C GLY A 252 11.60 8.03 8.58
N PHE A 253 12.80 7.68 8.11
CA PHE A 253 14.04 8.39 8.44
C PHE A 253 14.45 9.47 7.42
N ALA A 254 13.64 9.67 6.38
CA ALA A 254 13.88 10.68 5.36
C ALA A 254 13.86 12.10 5.92
N ASP A 255 14.67 13.01 5.38
CA ASP A 255 14.66 14.42 5.79
C ASP A 255 13.30 15.10 5.56
N GLU A 256 12.55 14.63 4.57
CA GLU A 256 11.16 15.05 4.33
C GLU A 256 10.22 14.60 5.46
N ALA A 257 10.33 13.34 5.90
CA ALA A 257 9.53 12.82 6.99
C ALA A 257 9.88 13.49 8.31
N LYS A 258 11.18 13.66 8.61
CA LYS A 258 11.66 14.39 9.80
C LYS A 258 11.14 15.83 9.82
N ARG A 259 11.16 16.54 8.69
CA ARG A 259 10.57 17.89 8.59
C ARG A 259 9.09 17.89 8.93
N ASN A 260 8.33 16.92 8.43
CA ASN A 260 6.91 16.78 8.77
C ASN A 260 6.68 16.43 10.24
N TYR A 261 7.52 15.55 10.84
CA TYR A 261 7.45 15.24 12.26
C TYR A 261 7.74 16.47 13.13
N HIS A 262 8.76 17.25 12.79
CA HIS A 262 9.07 18.50 13.48
C HIS A 262 7.96 19.54 13.34
N ALA A 263 7.35 19.66 12.15
CA ALA A 263 6.23 20.56 11.92
C ALA A 263 5.00 20.16 12.75
N ALA A 264 4.64 18.86 12.74
CA ALA A 264 3.54 18.33 13.53
C ALA A 264 3.78 18.50 15.04
N PHE A 265 5.01 18.19 15.50
CA PHE A 265 5.41 18.40 16.89
C PHE A 265 5.37 19.87 17.29
N SER A 266 5.88 20.78 16.44
CA SER A 266 5.81 22.23 16.69
C SER A 266 4.37 22.72 16.75
N ALA A 267 3.49 22.25 15.85
CA ALA A 267 2.07 22.57 15.88
C ALA A 267 1.39 22.06 17.15
N PHE A 268 1.70 20.84 17.58
CA PHE A 268 1.21 20.28 18.84
C PHE A 268 1.69 21.09 20.05
N MET A 269 2.99 21.39 20.13
CA MET A 269 3.56 22.20 21.21
C MET A 269 2.98 23.62 21.27
N LYS A 270 2.69 24.22 20.10
CA LYS A 270 1.98 25.51 20.02
C LYS A 270 0.56 25.41 20.57
N ARG A 271 -0.17 24.31 20.29
CA ARG A 271 -1.52 24.06 20.83
C ARG A 271 -1.53 23.80 22.33
N VAL A 272 -0.46 23.19 22.86
CA VAL A 272 -0.28 22.92 24.29
C VAL A 272 0.31 24.13 25.05
N GLY A 273 0.52 25.27 24.37
CA GLY A 273 0.97 26.53 25.01
C GLY A 273 2.45 26.58 25.36
N ILE A 274 3.25 25.56 25.00
CA ILE A 274 4.69 25.55 25.23
C ILE A 274 5.36 26.28 24.06
N GLN A 275 5.40 27.60 24.14
CA GLN A 275 6.24 28.40 23.24
C GLN A 275 7.71 28.17 23.59
N LYS A 276 8.47 27.58 22.67
CA LYS A 276 9.94 27.65 22.73
C LYS A 276 10.31 29.13 22.61
N LYS A 277 10.61 29.78 23.74
CA LYS A 277 11.41 31.01 23.74
C LYS A 277 12.76 30.64 23.14
N PHE A 278 12.96 30.95 21.86
CA PHE A 278 14.31 31.02 21.32
C PHE A 278 14.98 32.19 22.03
N THR A 279 15.76 31.89 23.06
CA THR A 279 16.78 32.81 23.57
C THR A 279 17.82 32.95 22.47
N THR A 280 17.65 33.98 21.63
CA THR A 280 18.75 34.54 20.84
C THR A 280 19.79 35.07 21.83
N SER A 281 20.77 34.23 22.17
CA SER A 281 22.02 34.69 22.78
C SER A 281 22.67 35.65 21.79
N GLY A 282 22.90 36.88 22.27
CA GLY A 282 23.21 38.03 21.44
C GLY A 282 24.52 37.89 20.68
N GLN A 283 24.46 38.23 19.40
CA GLN A 283 25.61 38.73 18.65
C GLN A 283 25.35 40.22 18.39
N LYS A 284 26.02 41.06 19.18
CA LYS A 284 25.94 42.53 19.08
C LYS A 284 26.75 43.02 17.88
N SER A 285 26.16 43.98 17.16
CA SER A 285 26.77 44.99 16.26
C SER A 285 27.29 44.47 14.92
N LEU A 286 27.04 45.11 13.76
CA LEU A 286 26.91 46.55 13.49
C LEU A 286 25.97 46.80 12.28
N THR A 287 25.17 47.84 12.39
CA THR A 287 24.29 48.39 11.34
C THR A 287 25.11 49.22 10.35
N ILE A 288 24.97 48.98 9.04
CA ILE A 288 25.02 50.02 7.99
C ILE A 288 23.92 49.67 6.99
N GLY A 289 22.98 50.60 6.82
CA GLY A 289 21.71 50.37 6.14
C GLY A 289 21.79 50.36 4.62
N PHE A 290 20.83 49.64 4.03
CA PHE A 290 20.14 50.06 2.81
C PHE A 290 18.67 49.69 2.97
N VAL A 291 17.82 50.71 2.85
CA VAL A 291 16.36 50.64 2.86
C VAL A 291 15.90 50.03 1.55
N ILE A 292 15.26 48.85 1.55
CA ILE A 292 14.22 48.47 0.57
C ILE A 292 13.18 47.56 1.26
N PHE A 293 12.00 48.14 1.45
CA PHE A 293 10.64 47.57 1.52
C PHE A 293 10.39 46.17 2.13
N ASP A 294 9.63 46.21 3.24
CA ASP A 294 8.74 45.16 3.74
C ASP A 294 7.86 44.53 2.64
N ILE A 295 7.63 43.21 2.75
CA ILE A 295 6.28 42.61 2.86
C ILE A 295 6.41 41.12 3.24
N GLN A 296 5.92 40.85 4.46
CA GLN A 296 5.26 39.63 4.98
C GLN A 296 5.59 38.25 4.36
N CYS A 297 6.31 37.43 5.14
CA CYS A 297 6.31 35.98 5.04
C CYS A 297 5.59 35.41 6.27
N SER A 298 4.37 34.86 6.10
CA SER A 298 3.75 33.96 7.07
C SER A 298 2.62 33.14 6.43
N HIS A 299 2.80 31.82 6.45
CA HIS A 299 1.78 30.78 6.63
C HIS A 299 0.47 30.84 5.82
N SER A 300 0.37 30.02 4.77
CA SER A 300 -0.74 29.04 4.53
C SER A 300 -0.56 28.37 3.16
N LEU A 301 -0.03 27.15 3.12
CA LEU A 301 0.20 26.42 1.86
C LEU A 301 -0.17 24.94 1.96
N THR A 302 -1.33 24.65 2.57
CA THR A 302 -1.89 23.29 2.59
C THR A 302 -3.37 23.20 2.25
N LEU A 303 -3.96 24.22 1.60
CA LEU A 303 -5.37 24.17 1.17
C LEU A 303 -5.69 24.75 -0.22
N VAL A 304 -4.72 25.07 -1.08
CA VAL A 304 -4.98 25.80 -2.35
C VAL A 304 -4.78 24.96 -3.63
N TYR A 305 -4.40 23.68 -3.55
CA TYR A 305 -4.21 22.88 -4.77
C TYR A 305 -5.51 22.34 -5.41
N LEU A 306 -6.68 22.60 -4.82
CA LEU A 306 -7.98 22.15 -5.36
C LEU A 306 -8.79 23.23 -6.10
N ASP A 307 -8.46 24.52 -5.98
CA ASP A 307 -9.26 25.62 -6.57
C ASP A 307 -8.67 26.24 -7.86
N LEU A 308 -7.54 25.75 -8.38
CA LEU A 308 -6.92 26.26 -9.62
C LEU A 308 -7.16 25.37 -10.86
N LEU A 309 -8.15 24.48 -10.79
CA LEU A 309 -8.59 23.63 -11.91
C LEU A 309 -9.95 24.02 -12.53
N LEU A 310 -10.55 25.15 -12.13
CA LEU A 310 -11.86 25.61 -12.65
C LEU A 310 -11.91 27.09 -13.09
N SER A 311 -10.79 27.74 -13.40
CA SER A 311 -10.85 29.01 -14.14
C SER A 311 -9.65 29.20 -15.05
N LYS A 312 -9.92 29.06 -16.35
CA LYS A 312 -9.11 29.32 -17.55
C LYS A 312 -8.10 28.24 -17.95
#